data_AF-A0A716LES1-F1
#
_entry.id   AF-A0A716LES1-F1
#
_cell.length_a   1.000
_cell.length_b   1.000
_cell.length_c   1.000
_cell.angle_alpha   90.00
_cell.angle_beta   90.00
_cell.angle_gamma   90.00
#
_symmetry.space_group_name_H-M   'P 1'
#
loop_
_entity.id
_entity.type
_entity.pdbx_description
1 polymer ?
#
loop_
_entity_poly.entity_id
_entity_poly.type
_entity_poly.pdbx_seq_one_letter_code
_entity_poly.pdbx_strand_id
1 'polypeptide(L)'
;IFRVMEDDEVELFFKVCIKYGEKIARYPELLEGFANKLKDAVNEDDDIKDEVYNFMRSGEDRKMECVEWNGTLTEEEMNKLRCLQMGSFNITTQFCKIGYWELEGEVLFDMVHPTLIYLLHAYKPSLLSDLIETNTMLFSDVLNKDYDEYQNNKREIDSILRRIYRSHDNTLFISENSSCRNMLI
;
A
#
# COMPACT_ATOMS: atom_id res chain seq x y z
N ILE A 1 -4.31 16.34 8.47
CA ILE A 1 -4.46 17.02 7.17
C ILE A 1 -4.59 15.95 6.12
N PHE A 2 -5.56 16.02 5.21
CA PHE A 2 -5.68 15.08 4.11
C PHE A 2 -4.92 15.63 2.89
N ARG A 3 -4.05 14.82 2.31
CA ARG A 3 -3.45 15.10 1.00
C ARG A 3 -4.57 15.05 -0.05
N VAL A 4 -4.44 15.89 -1.08
CA VAL A 4 -5.41 15.96 -2.17
C VAL A 4 -5.23 14.72 -3.04
N MET A 5 -6.32 14.03 -3.32
CA MET A 5 -6.35 12.87 -4.20
C MET A 5 -6.60 13.31 -5.65
N GLU A 6 -6.00 12.62 -6.60
CA GLU A 6 -6.33 12.70 -8.03
C GLU A 6 -7.69 12.04 -8.32
N ASP A 7 -8.28 12.30 -9.49
CA ASP A 7 -9.66 11.87 -9.80
C ASP A 7 -9.81 10.33 -9.82
N ASP A 8 -8.78 9.62 -10.28
CA ASP A 8 -8.71 8.15 -10.29
C ASP A 8 -8.51 7.56 -8.88
N GLU A 9 -7.70 8.20 -8.04
CA GLU A 9 -7.57 7.89 -6.61
C GLU A 9 -8.92 8.08 -5.88
N VAL A 10 -9.66 9.15 -6.21
CA VAL A 10 -11.01 9.41 -5.68
C VAL A 10 -11.98 8.31 -6.11
N GLU A 11 -11.91 7.86 -7.37
CA GLU A 11 -12.74 6.76 -7.86
C GLU A 11 -12.48 5.48 -7.05
N LEU A 12 -11.22 5.08 -6.90
CA LEU A 12 -10.84 3.90 -6.11
C LEU A 12 -11.27 4.04 -4.64
N PHE A 13 -11.10 5.21 -4.04
CA PHE A 13 -11.55 5.50 -2.68
C PHE A 13 -13.04 5.20 -2.52
N PHE A 14 -13.88 5.70 -3.44
CA PHE A 14 -15.32 5.46 -3.37
C PHE A 14 -15.70 4.00 -3.63
N LYS A 15 -15.03 3.29 -4.55
CA LYS A 15 -15.25 1.84 -4.75
C LYS A 15 -15.02 1.05 -3.46
N VAL A 16 -13.93 1.36 -2.75
CA VAL A 16 -13.61 0.74 -1.46
C VAL A 16 -14.67 1.10 -0.41
N CYS A 17 -15.09 2.37 -0.32
CA CYS A 17 -16.17 2.78 0.59
C CYS A 17 -17.51 2.07 0.31
N ILE A 18 -17.87 1.86 -0.95
CA ILE A 18 -19.08 1.11 -1.34
C ILE A 18 -18.99 -0.32 -0.81
N LYS A 19 -17.86 -1.00 -1.00
CA LYS A 19 -17.66 -2.37 -0.48
C LYS A 19 -17.71 -2.43 1.04
N TYR A 20 -17.14 -1.46 1.75
CA TYR A 20 -17.34 -1.33 3.19
C TYR A 20 -18.83 -1.21 3.54
N GLY A 21 -19.57 -0.33 2.86
CA GLY A 21 -21.01 -0.16 3.05
C GLY A 21 -21.81 -1.44 2.80
N GLU A 22 -21.49 -2.19 1.75
CA GLU A 22 -22.11 -3.48 1.45
C GLU A 22 -21.88 -4.50 2.57
N LYS A 23 -20.64 -4.66 3.03
CA LYS A 23 -20.32 -5.63 4.10
C LYS A 23 -20.95 -5.23 5.43
N ILE A 24 -20.98 -3.93 5.76
CA ILE A 24 -21.65 -3.41 6.96
C ILE A 24 -23.15 -3.68 6.91
N ALA A 25 -23.80 -3.37 5.79
CA ALA A 25 -25.25 -3.55 5.65
C ALA A 25 -25.66 -5.02 5.63
N ARG A 26 -24.83 -5.88 5.04
CA ARG A 26 -25.14 -7.31 4.85
C ARG A 26 -24.74 -8.17 6.05
N TYR A 27 -23.65 -7.82 6.73
CA TYR A 27 -23.06 -8.57 7.83
C TYR A 27 -22.72 -7.65 9.03
N PRO A 28 -23.73 -7.10 9.73
CA PRO A 28 -23.52 -6.18 10.85
C PRO A 28 -22.63 -6.76 11.96
N GLU A 29 -22.62 -8.08 12.13
CA GLU A 29 -21.77 -8.80 13.10
C GLU A 29 -20.27 -8.59 12.86
N LEU A 30 -19.85 -8.20 11.64
CA LEU A 30 -18.45 -7.88 11.36
C LEU A 30 -17.95 -6.61 12.05
N LEU A 31 -18.86 -5.77 12.56
CA LEU A 31 -18.53 -4.60 13.36
C LEU A 31 -18.13 -4.96 14.81
N GLU A 32 -18.44 -6.18 15.27
CA GLU A 32 -18.04 -6.63 16.60
C GLU A 32 -16.50 -6.79 16.70
N GLY A 33 -15.94 -6.59 17.90
CA GLY A 33 -14.52 -6.85 18.15
C GLY A 33 -13.55 -5.92 17.42
N PHE A 34 -13.83 -4.61 17.44
CA PHE A 34 -13.04 -3.54 16.80
C PHE A 34 -12.96 -3.63 15.26
N ALA A 35 -13.91 -4.35 14.64
CA ALA A 35 -14.13 -4.37 13.20
C ALA A 35 -12.94 -4.81 12.33
N ASN A 36 -11.95 -5.53 12.89
CA ASN A 36 -10.87 -6.11 12.09
C ASN A 36 -11.42 -7.07 11.02
N LYS A 37 -12.42 -7.87 11.38
CA LYS A 37 -13.08 -8.81 10.44
C LYS A 37 -13.78 -8.12 9.29
N LEU A 38 -14.29 -6.90 9.49
CA LEU A 38 -14.89 -6.12 8.42
C LEU A 38 -13.83 -5.71 7.39
N LYS A 39 -12.70 -5.16 7.88
CA LYS A 39 -11.57 -4.80 7.03
C LYS A 39 -11.07 -6.01 6.26
N ASP A 40 -10.89 -7.15 6.95
CA ASP A 40 -10.46 -8.39 6.31
C ASP A 40 -11.48 -8.82 5.23
N ALA A 41 -12.79 -8.71 5.48
CA ALA A 41 -13.82 -9.05 4.50
C ALA A 41 -13.86 -8.12 3.27
N VAL A 42 -13.38 -6.89 3.39
CA VAL A 42 -13.20 -5.96 2.26
C VAL A 42 -11.90 -6.26 1.54
N ASN A 43 -10.80 -6.48 2.26
CA ASN A 43 -9.50 -6.77 1.65
C ASN A 43 -9.46 -8.13 0.97
N GLU A 44 -10.23 -9.12 1.45
CA GLU A 44 -10.38 -10.43 0.80
C GLU A 44 -11.34 -10.43 -0.39
N ASP A 45 -12.02 -9.30 -0.66
CA ASP A 45 -12.91 -9.17 -1.81
C ASP A 45 -12.09 -9.06 -3.10
N ASP A 46 -12.24 -10.04 -4.00
CA ASP A 46 -11.44 -10.11 -5.24
C ASP A 46 -11.65 -8.88 -6.14
N ASP A 47 -12.84 -8.28 -6.16
CA ASP A 47 -13.09 -7.05 -6.95
C ASP A 47 -12.24 -5.88 -6.42
N ILE A 48 -12.06 -5.77 -5.10
CA ILE A 48 -11.20 -4.74 -4.50
C ILE A 48 -9.74 -5.03 -4.78
N LYS A 49 -9.30 -6.29 -4.67
CA LYS A 49 -7.94 -6.67 -5.02
C LYS A 49 -7.65 -6.32 -6.48
N ASP A 50 -8.55 -6.65 -7.40
CA ASP A 50 -8.40 -6.37 -8.83
C ASP A 50 -8.34 -4.86 -9.10
N GLU A 51 -9.23 -4.06 -8.51
CA GLU A 51 -9.23 -2.60 -8.67
C GLU A 51 -7.95 -1.93 -8.13
N VAL A 52 -7.46 -2.36 -6.96
CA VAL A 52 -6.22 -1.83 -6.37
C VAL A 52 -5.01 -2.17 -7.23
N TYR A 53 -4.91 -3.41 -7.73
CA TYR A 53 -3.81 -3.80 -8.61
C TYR A 53 -3.90 -3.15 -9.99
N ASN A 54 -5.09 -3.06 -10.60
CA ASN A 54 -5.28 -2.36 -11.86
C ASN A 54 -4.86 -0.89 -11.75
N PHE A 55 -5.16 -0.26 -10.61
CA PHE A 55 -4.78 1.12 -10.35
C PHE A 55 -3.26 1.26 -10.14
N MET A 56 -2.68 0.56 -9.17
CA MET A 56 -1.31 0.80 -8.72
C MET A 56 -0.24 -0.02 -9.45
N ARG A 57 -0.57 -1.19 -10.00
CA ARG A 57 0.36 -2.12 -10.66
C ARG A 57 -0.30 -2.77 -11.88
N SER A 58 -0.82 -1.94 -12.78
CA SER A 58 -1.68 -2.34 -13.91
C SER A 58 -1.18 -3.50 -14.78
N GLY A 59 0.13 -3.72 -14.89
CA GLY A 59 0.74 -4.81 -15.66
C GLY A 59 1.08 -6.06 -14.84
N GLU A 60 0.87 -6.06 -13.53
CA GLU A 60 1.20 -7.16 -12.63
C GLU A 60 0.00 -8.09 -12.42
N ASP A 61 0.17 -9.39 -12.66
CA ASP A 61 -0.79 -10.39 -12.20
C ASP A 61 -0.64 -10.55 -10.68
N ARG A 62 -1.63 -10.12 -9.91
CA ARG A 62 -1.64 -10.22 -8.44
C ARG A 62 -1.51 -11.65 -7.89
N LYS A 63 -1.68 -12.67 -8.75
CA LYS A 63 -1.57 -14.10 -8.39
C LYS A 63 -0.22 -14.70 -8.78
N MET A 64 0.70 -13.90 -9.34
CA MET A 64 2.05 -14.36 -9.67
C MET A 64 2.79 -14.87 -8.43
N GLU A 65 3.76 -15.76 -8.62
CA GLU A 65 4.65 -16.17 -7.54
C GLU A 65 5.61 -15.02 -7.18
N CYS A 66 5.99 -14.92 -5.90
CA CYS A 66 6.98 -13.94 -5.47
C CYS A 66 8.36 -14.26 -6.06
N VAL A 67 9.18 -13.22 -6.22
CA VAL A 67 10.56 -13.36 -6.69
C VAL A 67 11.52 -13.24 -5.50
N GLU A 68 12.44 -14.21 -5.35
CA GLU A 68 13.37 -14.23 -4.23
C GLU A 68 14.39 -13.08 -4.30
N TRP A 69 14.64 -12.47 -3.15
CA TRP A 69 15.57 -11.35 -3.01
C TRP A 69 17.02 -11.71 -3.40
N ASN A 70 17.68 -10.82 -4.15
CA ASN A 70 19.05 -11.02 -4.65
C ASN A 70 20.18 -10.25 -3.92
N GLY A 71 19.87 -9.50 -2.85
CA GLY A 71 20.89 -8.92 -1.95
C GLY A 71 21.71 -7.73 -2.50
N THR A 72 21.08 -6.79 -3.21
CA THR A 72 21.80 -5.73 -3.98
C THR A 72 21.84 -4.33 -3.35
N LEU A 73 21.46 -4.18 -2.08
CA LEU A 73 21.36 -2.87 -1.41
C LEU A 73 22.51 -2.61 -0.44
N THR A 74 23.02 -1.39 -0.45
CA THR A 74 23.93 -0.87 0.59
C THR A 74 23.15 -0.36 1.80
N GLU A 75 23.79 -0.20 2.96
CA GLU A 75 23.15 0.39 4.14
C GLU A 75 22.62 1.81 3.90
N GLU A 76 23.32 2.60 3.09
CA GLU A 76 22.87 3.95 2.72
C GLU A 76 21.55 3.88 1.94
N GLU A 77 21.45 2.97 0.97
CA GLU A 77 20.24 2.76 0.19
C GLU A 77 19.10 2.23 1.06
N MET A 78 19.36 1.27 1.94
CA MET A 78 18.38 0.78 2.91
C MET A 78 17.83 1.92 3.78
N ASN A 79 18.69 2.84 4.21
CA ASN A 79 18.27 4.01 4.99
C ASN A 79 17.39 4.97 4.19
N LYS A 80 17.68 5.19 2.90
CA LYS A 80 16.83 6.01 2.02
C LYS A 80 15.44 5.41 1.80
N LEU A 81 15.33 4.08 1.84
CA LEU A 81 14.06 3.37 1.64
C LEU A 81 13.20 3.31 2.90
N ARG A 82 13.68 3.72 4.08
CA ARG A 82 12.94 3.57 5.36
C ARG A 82 11.56 4.23 5.38
N CYS A 83 11.38 5.34 4.68
CA CYS A 83 10.07 6.01 4.57
C CYS A 83 9.01 5.15 3.85
N LEU A 84 9.44 4.13 3.10
CA LEU A 84 8.52 3.21 2.46
C LEU A 84 7.87 2.24 3.46
N GLN A 85 8.35 2.16 4.70
CA GLN A 85 7.77 1.30 5.71
C GLN A 85 7.96 1.84 7.13
N MET A 86 7.34 2.99 7.44
CA MET A 86 7.20 3.53 8.80
C MET A 86 8.54 3.72 9.52
N GLY A 87 9.58 4.12 8.78
CA GLY A 87 10.95 4.29 9.30
C GLY A 87 11.74 2.99 9.48
N SER A 88 11.11 1.84 9.25
CA SER A 88 11.74 0.52 9.29
C SER A 88 12.25 0.08 7.91
N PHE A 89 13.13 -0.92 7.92
CA PHE A 89 13.57 -1.58 6.70
C PHE A 89 13.42 -3.09 6.87
N ASN A 90 12.58 -3.71 6.04
CA ASN A 90 12.48 -5.16 5.91
C ASN A 90 12.06 -5.49 4.49
N ILE A 91 12.91 -6.22 3.77
CA ILE A 91 12.76 -6.46 2.34
C ILE A 91 11.42 -7.11 1.98
N THR A 92 10.89 -7.97 2.85
CA THR A 92 9.63 -8.69 2.61
C THR A 92 8.37 -7.82 2.74
N THR A 93 8.52 -6.58 3.21
CA THR A 93 7.40 -5.64 3.46
C THR A 93 7.66 -4.23 2.90
N GLN A 94 8.83 -3.95 2.32
CA GLN A 94 9.24 -2.60 1.98
C GLN A 94 8.42 -1.98 0.86
N PHE A 95 7.80 -2.79 0.02
CA PHE A 95 7.20 -2.36 -1.25
C PHE A 95 5.68 -2.51 -1.29
N CYS A 96 5.03 -2.90 -0.19
CA CYS A 96 3.57 -3.06 -0.15
C CYS A 96 2.78 -1.77 -0.39
N LYS A 97 3.42 -0.60 -0.26
CA LYS A 97 2.83 0.71 -0.58
C LYS A 97 3.27 1.29 -1.93
N ILE A 98 4.06 0.55 -2.71
CA ILE A 98 4.62 1.04 -3.98
C ILE A 98 3.86 0.44 -5.16
N GLY A 99 3.34 1.33 -5.99
CA GLY A 99 2.86 1.03 -7.33
C GLY A 99 3.90 1.32 -8.40
N TYR A 100 3.66 0.77 -9.59
CA TYR A 100 4.47 0.98 -10.78
C TYR A 100 3.70 0.73 -12.08
N TRP A 101 4.09 1.47 -13.11
CA TRP A 101 3.56 1.37 -14.47
C TRP A 101 4.70 1.37 -15.48
N GLU A 102 4.54 0.63 -16.57
CA GLU A 102 5.45 0.67 -17.70
C GLU A 102 4.85 1.48 -18.85
N LEU A 103 5.53 2.54 -19.26
CA LEU A 103 5.16 3.39 -20.39
C LEU A 103 6.36 3.51 -21.32
N GLU A 104 6.22 3.09 -22.57
CA GLU A 104 7.28 3.17 -23.59
C GLU A 104 8.62 2.52 -23.18
N GLY A 105 8.57 1.50 -22.32
CA GLY A 105 9.75 0.78 -21.81
C GLY A 105 10.41 1.41 -20.57
N GLU A 106 9.92 2.58 -20.13
CA GLU A 106 10.29 3.17 -18.86
C GLU A 106 9.34 2.72 -17.74
N VAL A 107 9.91 2.47 -16.55
CA VAL A 107 9.11 2.19 -15.35
C VAL A 107 9.03 3.45 -14.49
N LEU A 108 7.80 3.80 -14.15
CA LEU A 108 7.43 4.87 -13.23
C LEU A 108 6.95 4.25 -11.93
N PHE A 109 7.32 4.84 -10.80
CA PHE A 109 6.90 4.40 -9.47
C PHE A 109 6.08 5.50 -8.82
N ASP A 110 5.14 5.12 -7.98
CA ASP A 110 4.54 6.03 -7.01
C ASP A 110 4.10 5.30 -5.75
N MET A 111 3.89 6.06 -4.67
CA MET A 111 3.37 5.51 -3.43
C MET A 111 1.84 5.58 -3.43
N VAL A 112 1.16 4.53 -2.95
CA VAL A 112 -0.28 4.53 -2.72
C VAL A 112 -0.66 5.75 -1.85
N HIS A 113 -1.69 6.48 -2.23
CA HIS A 113 -2.14 7.65 -1.49
C HIS A 113 -2.39 7.31 0.00
N PRO A 114 -1.96 8.15 0.97
CA PRO A 114 -2.09 7.87 2.40
C PRO A 114 -3.55 7.62 2.84
N THR A 115 -4.52 8.30 2.22
CA THR A 115 -5.96 8.05 2.44
C THR A 115 -6.41 6.66 2.02
N LEU A 116 -5.90 6.13 0.90
CA LEU A 116 -6.19 4.77 0.47
C LEU A 116 -5.54 3.74 1.39
N ILE A 117 -4.26 3.94 1.77
CA ILE A 117 -3.56 3.06 2.73
C ILE A 117 -4.34 2.97 4.05
N TYR A 118 -4.78 4.11 4.57
CA TYR A 118 -5.59 4.12 5.79
C TYR A 118 -6.88 3.32 5.60
N LEU A 119 -7.61 3.58 4.51
CA LEU A 119 -8.90 2.95 4.26
C LEU A 119 -8.77 1.42 4.13
N LEU A 120 -7.71 0.94 3.50
CA LEU A 120 -7.47 -0.49 3.27
C LEU A 120 -6.90 -1.20 4.50
N HIS A 121 -6.00 -0.57 5.26
CA HIS A 121 -5.24 -1.30 6.29
C HIS A 121 -5.58 -0.92 7.73
N ALA A 122 -6.12 0.28 7.96
CA ALA A 122 -6.26 0.83 9.31
C ALA A 122 -7.65 1.34 9.67
N TYR A 123 -8.56 1.48 8.70
CA TYR A 123 -9.91 1.93 8.97
C TYR A 123 -10.61 1.00 9.96
N LYS A 124 -11.14 1.62 11.01
CA LYS A 124 -11.99 0.97 12.01
C LYS A 124 -13.24 1.81 12.20
N PRO A 125 -14.42 1.33 11.77
CA PRO A 125 -15.66 2.04 12.01
C PRO A 125 -15.95 2.11 13.51
N SER A 126 -15.99 3.32 14.05
CA SER A 126 -16.44 3.59 15.41
C SER A 126 -16.90 5.04 15.53
N LEU A 127 -17.86 5.26 16.43
CA LEU A 127 -18.31 6.60 16.83
C LEU A 127 -17.64 7.07 18.14
N LEU A 128 -16.73 6.26 18.71
CA LEU A 128 -16.01 6.60 19.94
C LEU A 128 -14.91 7.63 19.65
N SER A 129 -14.92 8.72 20.43
CA SER A 129 -13.96 9.84 20.30
C SER A 129 -12.51 9.39 20.32
N ASP A 130 -12.15 8.49 21.24
CA ASP A 130 -10.78 8.00 21.42
C ASP A 130 -10.24 7.27 20.18
N LEU A 131 -11.11 6.62 19.41
CA LEU A 131 -10.70 5.94 18.17
C LEU A 131 -10.53 6.94 17.02
N ILE A 132 -11.31 8.02 16.99
CA ILE A 132 -11.19 9.09 16.00
C ILE A 132 -9.85 9.82 16.15
N GLU A 133 -9.41 10.07 17.40
CA GLU A 133 -8.10 10.66 17.68
C GLU A 133 -6.96 9.74 17.20
N THR A 134 -7.05 8.45 17.50
CA THR A 134 -6.05 7.45 17.07
C THR A 134 -5.94 7.37 15.54
N ASN A 135 -7.09 7.36 14.84
CA ASN A 135 -7.14 7.37 13.38
C ASN A 135 -6.50 8.63 12.79
N THR A 136 -6.73 9.78 13.43
CA THR A 136 -6.16 11.06 13.01
C THR A 136 -4.64 11.09 13.17
N MET A 137 -4.11 10.58 14.29
CA MET A 137 -2.67 10.46 14.53
C MET A 137 -1.99 9.53 13.51
N LEU A 138 -2.61 8.40 13.17
CA LEU A 138 -2.07 7.49 12.16
C LEU A 138 -1.91 8.19 10.80
N PHE A 139 -2.90 8.99 10.41
CA PHE A 139 -2.84 9.79 9.21
C PHE A 139 -1.72 10.83 9.23
N SER A 140 -1.69 11.69 10.26
CA SER A 140 -0.79 12.82 10.31
C SER A 140 0.66 12.44 10.58
N ASP A 141 0.88 11.49 11.47
CA ASP A 141 2.20 11.28 12.08
C ASP A 141 2.96 10.13 11.42
N VAL A 142 2.25 9.28 10.67
CA VAL A 142 2.81 8.09 10.03
C VAL A 142 2.61 8.12 8.51
N LEU A 143 1.37 8.02 8.04
CA LEU A 143 1.11 7.79 6.60
C LEU A 143 1.49 8.99 5.73
N ASN A 144 1.06 10.19 6.13
CA ASN A 144 1.44 11.40 5.40
C ASN A 144 2.95 11.65 5.46
N LYS A 145 3.59 11.37 6.60
CA LYS A 145 5.03 11.55 6.77
C LYS A 145 5.81 10.62 5.82
N ASP A 146 5.48 9.34 5.81
CA ASP A 146 6.07 8.35 4.90
C ASP A 146 5.92 8.78 3.43
N TYR A 147 4.72 9.24 3.06
CA TYR A 147 4.41 9.74 1.73
C TYR A 147 5.24 10.98 1.39
N ASP A 148 5.27 11.99 2.26
CA ASP A 148 6.01 13.22 2.04
C ASP A 148 7.52 12.98 1.94
N GLU A 149 8.08 12.13 2.80
CA GLU A 149 9.49 11.75 2.75
C GLU A 149 9.84 11.01 1.45
N TYR A 150 8.96 10.13 0.99
CA TYR A 150 9.09 9.51 -0.33
C TYR A 150 9.07 10.56 -1.44
N GLN A 151 8.06 11.45 -1.47
CA GLN A 151 7.95 12.47 -2.51
C GLN A 151 9.15 13.44 -2.52
N ASN A 152 9.64 13.82 -1.33
CA ASN A 152 10.79 14.72 -1.18
C ASN A 152 12.10 14.11 -1.71
N ASN A 153 12.27 12.79 -1.65
CA ASN A 153 13.45 12.09 -2.16
C ASN A 153 13.15 11.13 -3.32
N LYS A 154 12.03 11.36 -4.01
CA LYS A 154 11.44 10.44 -5.00
C LYS A 154 12.46 10.02 -6.06
N ARG A 155 13.20 10.97 -6.61
CA ARG A 155 14.17 10.71 -7.69
C ARG A 155 15.25 9.70 -7.28
N GLU A 156 15.79 9.80 -6.06
CA GLU A 156 16.81 8.87 -5.58
C GLU A 156 16.20 7.51 -5.24
N ILE A 157 15.06 7.51 -4.57
CA ILE A 157 14.33 6.29 -4.20
C ILE A 157 13.92 5.52 -5.47
N ASP A 158 13.34 6.18 -6.46
CA ASP A 158 12.92 5.58 -7.73
C ASP A 158 14.11 5.01 -8.51
N SER A 159 15.30 5.60 -8.40
CA SER A 159 16.51 5.03 -8.98
C SER A 159 16.88 3.69 -8.34
N ILE A 160 16.69 3.56 -7.02
CA ILE A 160 16.91 2.31 -6.29
C ILE A 160 15.82 1.30 -6.63
N LEU A 161 14.54 1.72 -6.59
CA LEU A 161 13.39 0.88 -6.94
C LEU A 161 13.50 0.34 -8.36
N ARG A 162 13.92 1.15 -9.33
CA ARG A 162 14.15 0.72 -10.72
C ARG A 162 15.18 -0.39 -10.82
N ARG A 163 16.28 -0.31 -10.06
CA ARG A 163 17.32 -1.34 -10.04
C ARG A 163 16.81 -2.64 -9.42
N ILE A 164 16.04 -2.54 -8.34
CA ILE A 164 15.38 -3.68 -7.71
C ILE A 164 14.40 -4.31 -8.72
N TYR A 165 13.45 -3.56 -9.22
CA TYR A 165 12.43 -3.99 -10.19
C TYR A 165 13.04 -4.76 -11.38
N ARG A 166 14.04 -4.18 -12.05
CA ARG A 166 14.68 -4.79 -13.23
C ARG A 166 15.50 -6.05 -12.91
N SER A 167 15.95 -6.22 -11.66
CA SER A 167 16.72 -7.39 -11.24
C SER A 167 15.87 -8.50 -10.62
N HIS A 168 14.55 -8.29 -10.51
CA HIS A 168 13.58 -9.23 -9.96
C HIS A 168 12.41 -9.40 -10.93
N ASP A 169 12.71 -9.75 -12.19
CA ASP A 169 11.72 -10.05 -13.23
C ASP A 169 10.62 -8.99 -13.41
N ASN A 170 10.99 -7.71 -13.29
CA ASN A 170 10.09 -6.58 -13.44
C ASN A 170 8.93 -6.60 -12.41
N THR A 171 9.25 -6.89 -11.15
CA THR A 171 8.31 -6.76 -10.01
C THR A 171 9.02 -6.26 -8.75
N LEU A 172 8.24 -5.68 -7.82
CA LEU A 172 8.65 -5.47 -6.43
C LEU A 172 7.98 -6.46 -5.47
N PHE A 173 7.28 -7.47 -5.99
CA PHE A 173 6.67 -8.55 -5.21
C PHE A 173 7.73 -9.58 -4.78
N ILE A 174 8.59 -9.14 -3.86
CA ILE A 174 9.82 -9.83 -3.48
C ILE A 174 9.62 -10.64 -2.21
N SER A 175 10.11 -11.87 -2.22
CA SER A 175 10.20 -12.75 -1.05
C SER A 175 11.62 -12.83 -0.49
N GLU A 176 11.71 -13.23 0.78
CA GLU A 176 12.97 -13.69 1.37
C GLU A 176 12.66 -14.85 2.32
N ASN A 177 13.34 -15.98 2.15
CA ASN A 177 13.22 -17.15 3.02
C ASN A 177 11.76 -17.61 3.25
N SER A 178 10.96 -17.69 2.18
CA SER A 178 9.52 -18.04 2.18
C SER A 178 8.56 -16.97 2.73
N SER A 179 9.04 -15.83 3.21
CA SER A 179 8.20 -14.71 3.64
C SER A 179 8.03 -13.71 2.50
N CYS A 180 6.78 -13.36 2.17
CA CYS A 180 6.46 -12.38 1.14
C CYS A 180 5.23 -11.59 1.55
N ARG A 181 5.39 -10.30 1.82
CA ARG A 181 4.33 -9.36 2.25
C ARG A 181 4.43 -8.03 1.50
N ASN A 182 4.97 -8.08 0.27
CA ASN A 182 5.09 -6.93 -0.63
C ASN A 182 3.89 -6.77 -1.58
N MET A 183 2.86 -7.59 -1.41
CA MET A 183 1.57 -7.40 -2.08
C MET A 183 0.92 -6.09 -1.62
N LEU A 184 0.13 -5.47 -2.50
CA LEU A 184 -0.60 -4.24 -2.17
C LEU A 184 -1.72 -4.50 -1.16
N ILE A 185 -2.43 -5.62 -1.32
CA ILE A 185 -3.62 -6.01 -0.55
C ILE A 185 -3.84 -7.52 -0.55
#